data_AF-A0AAU5ZHY5-F1
#
_entry.id   AF-A0AAU5ZHY5-F1
#
_cell.length_a   1.000
_cell.length_b   1.000
_cell.length_c   1.000
_cell.angle_alpha   90.00
_cell.angle_beta   90.00
_cell.angle_gamma   90.00
#
_symmetry.space_group_name_H-M   'P 1'
#
loop_
_entity.id
_entity.type
_entity.pdbx_description
1 polymer ?
#
loop_
_entity_poly.entity_id
_entity_poly.type
_entity_poly.pdbx_seq_one_letter_code
_entity_poly.pdbx_strand_id
1 'polypeptide(L)'
;MTQPRADWVNTTHDWAGSVDHAHLQRIRDDADSYAPGGVLHLVLEVIAYPDDEAESAGQRGSCTVTLHSDGSISIADDGRGTDTRFDELGNVVKKPVMATEDLRFFRDPAAPLLPDGRPRRGMSVVAALSDHLTHTNRRRNGSWTQRYEHGIPVTDLEAVEPSDSTGTTVRFHPDPAYFAPARLTAADLAPYLTFEHLDITVTTG
;
A
#
# COMPACT_ATOMS: atom_id res chain seq x y z
N MET A 1 22.50 17.04 -1.96
CA MET A 1 23.42 16.46 -0.97
C MET A 1 22.83 15.14 -0.53
N THR A 2 23.54 14.04 -0.76
CA THR A 2 23.19 12.68 -0.31
C THR A 2 23.38 12.60 1.21
N GLN A 3 22.35 12.19 1.95
CA GLN A 3 22.43 11.91 3.38
C GLN A 3 22.60 10.41 3.61
N PRO A 4 23.44 9.98 4.57
CA PRO A 4 23.56 8.57 4.95
C PRO A 4 22.20 7.97 5.33
N ARG A 5 21.92 6.71 4.94
CA ARG A 5 20.63 6.05 5.23
C ARG A 5 20.31 6.02 6.74
N ALA A 6 21.33 5.88 7.58
CA ALA A 6 21.20 5.88 9.05
C ALA A 6 20.70 7.21 9.62
N ASP A 7 20.85 8.31 8.88
CA ASP A 7 20.47 9.66 9.32
C ASP A 7 19.07 10.07 8.82
N TRP A 8 18.36 9.17 8.13
CA TRP A 8 17.01 9.41 7.63
C TRP A 8 15.99 9.34 8.77
N VAL A 9 15.95 10.37 9.61
CA VAL A 9 14.92 10.59 10.63
C VAL A 9 13.55 10.64 9.94
N ASN A 10 12.54 9.93 10.47
CA ASN A 10 11.26 9.79 9.80
C ASN A 10 10.05 9.97 10.72
N THR A 11 8.92 10.37 10.11
CA THR A 11 7.63 10.56 10.76
C THR A 11 6.73 9.33 10.72
N THR A 12 7.04 8.34 9.86
CA THR A 12 6.10 7.24 9.58
C THR A 12 6.71 5.84 9.51
N HIS A 13 7.93 5.63 9.03
CA HIS A 13 8.57 4.30 8.85
C HIS A 13 10.07 4.37 9.15
N ASP A 14 10.71 3.29 9.56
CA ASP A 14 12.19 3.28 9.61
C ASP A 14 12.75 3.02 8.20
N TRP A 15 13.56 3.93 7.65
CA TRP A 15 14.22 3.74 6.34
C TRP A 15 15.55 2.98 6.43
N ALA A 16 16.08 2.77 7.64
CA ALA A 16 17.30 2.02 7.88
C ALA A 16 17.08 0.52 7.63
N GLY A 17 15.88 0.00 7.96
CA GLY A 17 15.44 -1.35 7.63
C GLY A 17 14.71 -1.41 6.28
N SER A 18 14.95 -2.48 5.51
CA SER A 18 14.18 -2.77 4.29
C SER A 18 13.01 -3.73 4.55
N VAL A 19 13.12 -4.59 5.57
CA VAL A 19 12.12 -5.60 5.95
C VAL A 19 12.16 -5.84 7.46
N ASP A 20 11.00 -5.80 8.11
CA ASP A 20 10.80 -6.24 9.49
C ASP A 20 10.05 -7.58 9.48
N HIS A 21 10.81 -8.69 9.46
CA HIS A 21 10.24 -10.03 9.42
C HIS A 21 9.38 -10.36 10.64
N ALA A 22 9.75 -9.86 11.82
CA ALA A 22 9.01 -10.14 13.05
C ALA A 22 7.64 -9.44 13.01
N HIS A 23 7.59 -8.22 12.48
CA HIS A 23 6.34 -7.50 12.23
C HIS A 23 5.42 -8.22 11.24
N LEU A 24 5.95 -8.61 10.08
CA LEU A 24 5.17 -9.34 9.07
C LEU A 24 4.64 -10.67 9.63
N GLN A 25 5.45 -11.40 10.40
CA GLN A 25 5.03 -12.63 11.06
C GLN A 25 3.92 -12.39 12.08
N ARG A 26 4.01 -11.35 12.91
CA ARG A 26 2.94 -11.00 13.87
C ARG A 26 1.61 -10.72 13.17
N ILE A 27 1.64 -10.01 12.03
CA ILE A 27 0.44 -9.77 11.24
C ILE A 27 -0.17 -11.09 10.78
N ARG A 28 0.66 -11.99 10.26
CA ARG A 28 0.24 -13.30 9.75
C ARG A 28 -0.23 -14.26 10.84
N ASP A 29 0.29 -14.17 12.05
CA ASP A 29 -0.12 -15.00 13.19
C ASP A 29 -1.47 -14.55 13.79
N ASP A 30 -1.87 -13.30 13.56
CA ASP A 30 -3.08 -12.69 14.13
C ASP A 30 -3.86 -11.87 13.08
N ALA A 31 -4.08 -12.48 11.91
CA ALA A 31 -4.68 -11.81 10.75
C ALA A 31 -6.04 -11.16 11.06
N ASP A 32 -6.87 -11.79 11.90
CA ASP A 32 -8.19 -11.26 12.29
C ASP A 32 -8.10 -9.94 13.07
N SER A 33 -7.04 -9.74 13.87
CA SER A 33 -6.84 -8.50 14.63
C SER A 33 -6.29 -7.35 13.76
N TYR A 34 -5.60 -7.69 12.67
CA TYR A 34 -5.01 -6.73 11.74
C TYR A 34 -5.88 -6.43 10.53
N ALA A 35 -6.75 -7.35 10.11
CA ALA A 35 -7.72 -7.17 9.04
C ALA A 35 -9.13 -7.63 9.46
N PRO A 36 -9.73 -7.02 10.51
CA PRO A 36 -11.03 -7.45 11.04
C PRO A 36 -12.21 -7.29 10.06
N GLY A 37 -12.04 -6.52 8.99
CA GLY A 37 -13.00 -6.42 7.88
C GLY A 37 -12.67 -7.32 6.68
N GLY A 38 -11.70 -8.23 6.82
CA GLY A 38 -11.28 -9.14 5.77
C GLY A 38 -10.69 -8.43 4.54
N VAL A 39 -10.97 -8.96 3.35
CA VAL A 39 -10.50 -8.40 2.07
C VAL A 39 -10.95 -6.96 1.86
N LEU A 40 -12.17 -6.60 2.30
CA LEU A 40 -12.65 -5.22 2.25
C LEU A 40 -11.70 -4.27 3.00
N HIS A 41 -11.29 -4.65 4.20
CA HIS A 41 -10.35 -3.86 5.00
C HIS A 41 -9.02 -3.65 4.26
N LEU A 42 -8.49 -4.70 3.62
CA LEU A 42 -7.28 -4.59 2.81
C LEU A 42 -7.44 -3.60 1.66
N VAL A 43 -8.59 -3.59 0.97
CA VAL A 43 -8.87 -2.61 -0.09
C VAL A 43 -8.89 -1.19 0.46
N LEU A 44 -9.55 -0.97 1.60
CA LEU A 44 -9.64 0.35 2.23
C LEU A 44 -8.27 0.86 2.70
N GLU A 45 -7.39 -0.03 3.18
CA GLU A 45 -6.01 0.32 3.51
C GLU A 45 -5.24 0.87 2.32
N VAL A 46 -5.41 0.24 1.14
CA VAL A 46 -4.75 0.73 -0.08
C VAL A 46 -5.33 2.07 -0.53
N ILE A 47 -6.65 2.27 -0.48
CA ILE A 47 -7.31 3.52 -0.89
C ILE A 47 -7.00 4.68 0.06
N ALA A 48 -6.81 4.41 1.36
CA ALA A 48 -6.47 5.44 2.33
C ALA A 48 -5.11 6.09 2.05
N TYR A 49 -4.20 5.42 1.35
CA TYR A 49 -2.90 6.00 0.97
C TYR A 49 -3.04 7.20 0.01
N PRO A 50 -3.68 7.07 -1.17
CA PRO A 50 -3.89 8.21 -2.05
C PRO A 50 -4.86 9.26 -1.49
N ASP A 51 -5.75 8.91 -0.55
CA ASP A 51 -6.61 9.90 0.12
C ASP A 51 -5.80 10.82 1.05
N ASP A 52 -4.90 10.27 1.88
CA ASP A 52 -3.94 11.07 2.68
C ASP A 52 -3.10 11.99 1.78
N GLU A 53 -2.72 11.49 0.62
CA GLU A 53 -1.88 12.22 -0.33
C GLU A 53 -2.64 13.39 -0.96
N ALA A 54 -3.88 13.14 -1.38
CA ALA A 54 -4.80 14.14 -1.90
C ALA A 54 -5.10 15.22 -0.84
N GLU A 55 -5.39 14.82 0.41
CA GLU A 55 -5.55 15.73 1.55
C GLU A 55 -4.31 16.62 1.72
N SER A 56 -3.11 16.00 1.82
CA SER A 56 -1.86 16.73 2.04
C SER A 56 -1.50 17.67 0.88
N ALA A 57 -1.94 17.36 -0.34
CA ALA A 57 -1.74 18.22 -1.51
C ALA A 57 -2.78 19.35 -1.61
N GLY A 58 -3.87 19.29 -0.83
CA GLY A 58 -5.02 20.19 -0.96
C GLY A 58 -5.70 20.07 -2.32
N GLN A 59 -5.65 18.90 -2.94
CA GLN A 59 -6.17 18.61 -4.28
C GLN A 59 -7.00 17.34 -4.23
N ARG A 60 -8.09 17.30 -5.01
CA ARG A 60 -8.85 16.07 -5.20
C ARG A 60 -8.10 15.14 -6.15
N GLY A 61 -7.88 13.90 -5.73
CA GLY A 61 -7.25 12.85 -6.53
C GLY A 61 -8.28 11.90 -7.15
N SER A 62 -7.81 10.97 -7.96
CA SER A 62 -8.62 9.89 -8.51
C SER A 62 -8.00 8.53 -8.21
N CYS A 63 -8.87 7.54 -8.02
CA CYS A 63 -8.48 6.18 -7.69
C CYS A 63 -9.37 5.18 -8.44
N THR A 64 -8.75 4.22 -9.12
CA THR A 64 -9.46 3.12 -9.79
C THR A 64 -9.19 1.81 -9.05
N VAL A 65 -10.25 1.19 -8.56
CA VAL A 65 -10.24 -0.17 -8.01
C VAL A 65 -10.64 -1.14 -9.12
N THR A 66 -9.81 -2.13 -9.41
CA THR A 66 -10.09 -3.20 -10.39
C THR A 66 -10.15 -4.55 -9.70
N LEU A 67 -11.28 -5.23 -9.84
CA LEU A 67 -11.52 -6.57 -9.34
C LEU A 67 -11.22 -7.57 -10.46
N HIS A 68 -10.13 -8.32 -10.35
CA HIS A 68 -9.65 -9.18 -11.43
C HIS A 68 -10.32 -10.56 -11.42
N SER A 69 -10.39 -11.18 -12.59
CA SER A 69 -10.90 -12.55 -12.78
C SER A 69 -10.11 -13.61 -12.03
N ASP A 70 -8.82 -13.38 -11.74
CA ASP A 70 -7.97 -14.28 -10.95
C ASP A 70 -8.12 -14.12 -9.43
N GLY A 71 -9.01 -13.22 -8.97
CA GLY A 71 -9.22 -12.94 -7.55
C GLY A 71 -8.29 -11.87 -6.98
N SER A 72 -7.31 -11.39 -7.75
CA SER A 72 -6.50 -10.24 -7.34
C SER A 72 -7.29 -8.94 -7.43
N ILE A 73 -6.81 -7.92 -6.74
CA ILE A 73 -7.38 -6.58 -6.70
C ILE A 73 -6.26 -5.60 -7.02
N SER A 74 -6.50 -4.70 -7.98
CA SER A 74 -5.62 -3.56 -8.22
C SER A 74 -6.26 -2.28 -7.74
N ILE A 75 -5.47 -1.41 -7.13
CA ILE A 75 -5.85 -0.02 -6.86
C ILE A 75 -4.78 0.86 -7.50
N ALA A 76 -5.20 1.76 -8.37
CA ALA A 76 -4.34 2.71 -9.07
C ALA A 76 -4.78 4.14 -8.80
N ASP A 77 -3.88 4.98 -8.32
CA ASP A 77 -4.09 6.41 -8.10
C ASP A 77 -3.31 7.28 -9.12
N ASP A 78 -3.63 8.57 -9.12
CA ASP A 78 -2.98 9.61 -9.93
C ASP A 78 -2.10 10.57 -9.10
N GLY A 79 -1.69 10.15 -7.90
CA GLY A 79 -0.89 10.94 -6.99
C GLY A 79 0.54 11.22 -7.48
N ARG A 80 1.35 11.81 -6.62
CA ARG A 80 2.82 11.95 -6.75
C ARG A 80 3.51 10.59 -6.70
N GLY A 81 2.89 9.55 -6.15
CA GLY A 81 3.48 8.21 -5.99
C GLY A 81 4.23 8.04 -4.67
N THR A 82 4.73 6.84 -4.38
CA THR A 82 5.48 6.55 -3.15
C THR A 82 6.86 7.23 -3.11
N ASP A 83 7.18 7.81 -1.96
CA ASP A 83 8.46 8.49 -1.76
C ASP A 83 9.67 7.59 -2.02
N THR A 84 10.61 8.16 -2.78
CA THR A 84 11.82 7.52 -3.25
C THR A 84 12.98 8.49 -3.07
N ARG A 85 14.09 8.00 -2.53
CA ARG A 85 15.34 8.70 -2.25
C ARG A 85 16.48 8.02 -3.01
N PHE A 86 17.64 8.65 -3.03
CA PHE A 86 18.86 8.06 -3.59
C PHE A 86 19.90 7.93 -2.48
N ASP A 87 20.56 6.78 -2.41
CA ASP A 87 21.68 6.58 -1.49
C ASP A 87 22.97 7.24 -2.02
N GLU A 88 24.06 7.11 -1.25
CA GLU A 88 25.37 7.67 -1.59
C GLU A 88 25.96 7.10 -2.89
N LEU A 89 25.51 5.92 -3.31
CA LEU A 89 25.93 5.23 -4.54
C LEU A 89 25.00 5.56 -5.72
N GLY A 90 23.98 6.38 -5.51
CA GLY A 90 22.98 6.73 -6.53
C GLY A 90 21.94 5.65 -6.75
N ASN A 91 21.86 4.63 -5.90
CA ASN A 91 20.81 3.61 -5.99
C ASN A 91 19.49 4.17 -5.46
N VAL A 92 18.41 3.75 -6.10
CA VAL A 92 17.05 4.09 -5.69
C VAL A 92 16.72 3.38 -4.37
N VAL A 93 16.29 4.16 -3.38
CA VAL A 93 15.79 3.66 -2.10
C VAL A 93 14.36 4.12 -1.92
N LYS A 94 13.43 3.18 -1.81
CA LYS A 94 12.02 3.50 -1.56
C LYS A 94 11.67 3.47 -0.09
N LYS A 95 10.57 4.13 0.24
CA LYS A 95 9.94 3.99 1.56
C LYS A 95 9.48 2.53 1.75
N PRO A 96 9.84 1.84 2.85
CA PRO A 96 9.57 0.40 3.02
C PRO A 96 8.11 0.11 3.45
N VAL A 97 7.14 0.74 2.79
CA VAL A 97 5.72 0.73 3.20
C VAL A 97 5.06 -0.64 3.25
N MET A 98 5.59 -1.60 2.49
CA MET A 98 5.07 -2.97 2.41
C MET A 98 5.65 -3.89 3.48
N ALA A 99 6.79 -3.54 4.07
CA ALA A 99 7.63 -4.49 4.79
C ALA A 99 7.96 -4.07 6.23
N THR A 100 7.53 -2.88 6.66
CA THR A 100 7.75 -2.39 8.02
C THR A 100 6.47 -1.80 8.63
N GLU A 101 6.50 -1.60 9.94
CA GLU A 101 5.46 -0.91 10.70
C GLU A 101 5.25 0.53 10.21
N ASP A 102 3.98 0.95 10.02
CA ASP A 102 3.65 2.38 9.98
C ASP A 102 3.49 2.88 11.42
N LEU A 103 4.47 3.67 11.87
CA LEU A 103 4.57 4.17 13.23
C LEU A 103 3.35 4.99 13.65
N ARG A 104 2.64 5.61 12.70
CA ARG A 104 1.42 6.39 12.95
C ARG A 104 0.25 5.52 13.40
N PHE A 105 0.23 4.25 13.00
CA PHE A 105 -0.94 3.38 13.11
C PHE A 105 -0.76 2.28 14.15
N PHE A 106 0.47 1.79 14.30
CA PHE A 106 0.75 0.73 15.26
C PHE A 106 1.20 1.22 16.64
N ARG A 107 1.71 2.47 16.74
CA ARG A 107 2.16 3.04 18.02
C ARG A 107 1.20 4.08 18.60
N ASP A 108 0.14 4.42 17.86
CA ASP A 108 -0.88 5.36 18.31
C ASP A 108 -2.21 4.61 18.57
N PRO A 109 -2.72 4.57 19.81
CA PRO A 109 -4.02 3.98 20.11
C PRO A 109 -5.19 4.74 19.47
N ALA A 110 -4.97 5.97 18.96
CA ALA A 110 -5.94 6.80 18.25
C ALA A 110 -5.74 6.77 16.72
N ALA A 111 -5.20 5.67 16.17
CA ALA A 111 -5.09 5.48 14.73
C ALA A 111 -6.43 5.79 14.02
N PRO A 112 -6.40 6.52 12.88
CA PRO A 112 -7.61 6.93 12.18
C PRO A 112 -8.44 5.72 11.77
N LEU A 113 -9.75 5.88 11.76
CA LEU A 113 -10.66 4.83 11.32
C LEU A 113 -10.83 4.88 9.82
N LEU A 114 -10.87 3.70 9.20
CA LEU A 114 -11.30 3.53 7.82
C LEU A 114 -12.84 3.57 7.72
N PRO A 115 -13.42 3.68 6.51
CA PRO A 115 -14.87 3.71 6.32
C PRO A 115 -15.63 2.47 6.86
N ASP A 116 -14.95 1.35 7.09
CA ASP A 116 -15.52 0.17 7.76
C ASP A 116 -15.58 0.28 9.30
N GLY A 117 -15.17 1.43 9.84
CA GLY A 117 -15.12 1.71 11.28
C GLY A 117 -13.95 1.04 11.99
N ARG A 118 -12.96 0.50 11.27
CA ARG A 118 -11.81 -0.21 11.85
C ARG A 118 -10.56 0.67 11.88
N PRO A 119 -9.68 0.51 12.88
CA PRO A 119 -8.43 1.25 12.92
C PRO A 119 -7.57 0.92 11.71
N ARG A 120 -7.00 1.96 11.10
CA ARG A 120 -6.00 1.83 10.05
C ARG A 120 -4.75 1.17 10.61
N ARG A 121 -4.12 0.34 9.79
CA ARG A 121 -2.88 -0.42 10.04
C ARG A 121 -1.84 -0.15 8.96
N GLY A 122 -2.25 0.11 7.74
CA GLY A 122 -1.37 0.48 6.63
C GLY A 122 -0.92 -0.69 5.75
N MET A 123 -0.06 -0.35 4.79
CA MET A 123 0.29 -1.20 3.65
C MET A 123 1.02 -2.50 3.99
N SER A 124 1.73 -2.57 5.13
CA SER A 124 2.37 -3.82 5.55
C SER A 124 1.37 -4.89 5.95
N VAL A 125 0.15 -4.54 6.39
CA VAL A 125 -0.93 -5.52 6.61
C VAL A 125 -1.41 -6.10 5.28
N VAL A 126 -1.66 -5.24 4.29
CA VAL A 126 -2.05 -5.66 2.94
C VAL A 126 -1.01 -6.60 2.36
N ALA A 127 0.27 -6.22 2.42
CA ALA A 127 1.35 -7.02 1.87
C ALA A 127 1.55 -8.34 2.61
N ALA A 128 1.51 -8.34 3.95
CA ALA A 128 1.68 -9.54 4.77
C ALA A 128 0.55 -10.57 4.57
N LEU A 129 -0.70 -10.10 4.40
CA LEU A 129 -1.89 -10.94 4.19
C LEU A 129 -2.20 -11.19 2.71
N SER A 130 -1.24 -10.91 1.82
CA SER A 130 -1.30 -11.29 0.41
C SER A 130 -0.29 -12.41 0.13
N ASP A 131 -0.67 -13.36 -0.72
CA ASP A 131 0.28 -14.38 -1.19
C ASP A 131 1.23 -13.77 -2.23
N HIS A 132 0.74 -12.83 -3.05
CA HIS A 132 1.53 -11.97 -3.89
C HIS A 132 1.01 -10.53 -3.92
N LEU A 133 1.95 -9.58 -4.01
CA LEU A 133 1.67 -8.16 -4.21
C LEU A 133 2.68 -7.56 -5.18
N THR A 134 2.22 -6.72 -6.09
CA THR A 134 3.07 -5.89 -6.96
C THR A 134 2.80 -4.42 -6.66
N HIS A 135 3.86 -3.69 -6.32
CA HIS A 135 3.84 -2.24 -6.13
C HIS A 135 4.55 -1.60 -7.31
N THR A 136 3.79 -0.94 -8.18
CA THR A 136 4.30 -0.10 -9.26
C THR A 136 4.19 1.36 -8.86
N ASN A 137 5.30 2.08 -8.85
CA ASN A 137 5.38 3.48 -8.50
C ASN A 137 5.82 4.29 -9.72
N ARG A 138 5.00 5.26 -10.15
CA ARG A 138 5.31 6.13 -11.29
C ARG A 138 5.64 7.54 -10.82
N ARG A 139 6.84 8.01 -11.16
CA ARG A 139 7.33 9.35 -10.80
C ARG A 139 8.17 9.95 -11.91
N ARG A 140 8.13 11.28 -12.03
CA ARG A 140 8.94 12.04 -13.00
C ARG A 140 10.45 11.83 -12.88
N ASN A 141 10.93 11.45 -11.69
CA ASN A 141 12.34 11.26 -11.39
C ASN A 141 12.75 9.79 -11.27
N GLY A 142 11.95 8.85 -11.80
CA GLY A 142 12.27 7.43 -11.84
C GLY A 142 11.11 6.56 -11.36
N SER A 143 10.54 5.79 -12.28
CA SER A 143 9.46 4.84 -12.01
C SER A 143 10.03 3.45 -11.78
N TRP A 144 9.43 2.70 -10.86
CA TRP A 144 9.87 1.35 -10.52
C TRP A 144 8.72 0.42 -10.18
N THR A 145 8.96 -0.89 -10.27
CA THR A 145 8.07 -1.92 -9.76
C THR A 145 8.83 -2.88 -8.86
N GLN A 146 8.14 -3.46 -7.88
CA GLN A 146 8.67 -4.56 -7.07
C GLN A 146 7.55 -5.53 -6.70
N ARG A 147 7.89 -6.82 -6.72
CA ARG A 147 7.03 -7.89 -6.26
C ARG A 147 7.35 -8.28 -4.82
N TYR A 148 6.31 -8.68 -4.11
CA TYR A 148 6.38 -9.16 -2.74
C TYR A 148 5.57 -10.45 -2.62
N GLU A 149 6.02 -11.32 -1.74
CA GLU A 149 5.30 -12.51 -1.28
C GLU A 149 5.24 -12.42 0.23
N HIS A 150 4.03 -12.42 0.81
CA HIS A 150 3.81 -12.31 2.25
C HIS A 150 4.51 -11.08 2.88
N GLY A 151 4.55 -9.96 2.16
CA GLY A 151 5.20 -8.71 2.57
C GLY A 151 6.72 -8.66 2.38
N ILE A 152 7.34 -9.76 1.97
CA ILE A 152 8.78 -9.85 1.74
C ILE A 152 9.06 -9.56 0.26
N PRO A 153 9.97 -8.62 -0.08
CA PRO A 153 10.33 -8.35 -1.46
C PRO A 153 11.02 -9.57 -2.10
N VAL A 154 10.57 -9.98 -3.28
CA VAL A 154 11.10 -11.13 -4.04
C VAL A 154 11.78 -10.75 -5.36
N THR A 155 11.74 -9.46 -5.71
CA THR A 155 12.50 -8.89 -6.83
C THR A 155 13.27 -7.66 -6.36
N ASP A 156 14.28 -7.25 -7.12
CA ASP A 156 14.86 -5.92 -6.99
C ASP A 156 13.85 -4.84 -7.43
N LEU A 157 14.25 -3.57 -7.31
CA LEU A 157 13.52 -2.47 -7.95
C LEU A 157 13.76 -2.51 -9.44
N GLU A 158 12.76 -2.95 -10.19
CA GLU A 158 12.81 -3.02 -11.64
C GLU A 158 12.35 -1.68 -12.22
N ALA A 159 13.08 -1.14 -13.20
CA ALA A 159 12.70 0.10 -13.87
C ALA A 159 11.38 -0.07 -14.63
N VAL A 160 10.52 0.94 -14.52
CA VAL A 160 9.29 1.04 -15.31
C VAL A 160 9.48 2.12 -16.35
N GLU A 161 9.03 1.85 -17.58
CA GLU A 161 9.15 2.81 -18.68
C GLU A 161 8.62 4.19 -18.29
N PRO A 162 9.31 5.27 -18.70
CA PRO A 162 8.85 6.63 -18.47
C PRO A 162 7.44 6.85 -19.00
N SER A 163 6.66 7.60 -18.23
CA SER A 163 5.29 7.99 -18.57
C SER A 163 5.12 9.45 -18.18
N ASP A 164 4.23 10.16 -18.88
CA ASP A 164 3.80 11.51 -18.49
C ASP A 164 2.93 11.49 -17.23
N SER A 165 2.45 10.32 -16.81
CA SER A 165 1.66 10.11 -15.60
C SER A 165 2.51 9.82 -14.37
N THR A 166 2.00 10.23 -13.22
CA THR A 166 2.47 9.84 -11.89
C THR A 166 1.40 9.01 -11.18
N GLY A 167 1.78 8.39 -10.06
CA GLY A 167 0.85 7.69 -9.18
C GLY A 167 1.36 6.34 -8.75
N THR A 168 0.61 5.69 -7.87
CA THR A 168 0.91 4.35 -7.39
C THR A 168 -0.11 3.36 -7.95
N THR A 169 0.35 2.15 -8.26
CA THR A 169 -0.53 1.00 -8.49
C THR A 169 -0.11 -0.12 -7.56
N VAL A 170 -1.03 -0.57 -6.72
CA VAL A 170 -0.86 -1.76 -5.89
C VAL A 170 -1.81 -2.82 -6.42
N ARG A 171 -1.25 -3.94 -6.90
CA ARG A 171 -2.01 -5.15 -7.21
C ARG A 171 -1.68 -6.20 -6.18
N PHE A 172 -2.68 -6.72 -5.49
CA PHE A 172 -2.49 -7.75 -4.48
C PHE A 172 -3.50 -8.88 -4.66
N HIS A 173 -3.11 -10.09 -4.29
CA HIS A 173 -4.03 -11.21 -4.20
C HIS A 173 -4.14 -11.61 -2.72
N PRO A 174 -5.35 -11.52 -2.13
CA PRO A 174 -5.55 -11.90 -0.75
C PRO A 174 -5.15 -13.37 -0.53
N ASP A 175 -4.33 -13.63 0.48
CA ASP A 175 -3.79 -14.97 0.73
C ASP A 175 -4.94 -15.94 1.10
N PRO A 176 -5.15 -17.02 0.32
CA PRO A 176 -6.22 -18.00 0.57
C PRO A 176 -6.10 -18.74 1.91
N ALA A 177 -4.94 -18.66 2.58
CA ALA A 177 -4.77 -19.18 3.94
C ALA A 177 -5.59 -18.41 4.99
N TYR A 178 -5.95 -17.16 4.72
CA TYR A 178 -6.69 -16.29 5.65
C TYR A 178 -8.07 -15.90 5.12
N PHE A 179 -8.22 -15.79 3.80
CA PHE A 179 -9.46 -15.35 3.18
C PHE A 179 -10.07 -16.48 2.35
N ALA A 180 -11.35 -16.76 2.61
CA ALA A 180 -12.09 -17.65 1.74
C ALA A 180 -12.08 -17.11 0.30
N PRO A 181 -12.13 -17.99 -0.72
CA PRO A 181 -12.28 -17.60 -2.12
C PRO A 181 -13.69 -17.04 -2.36
N ALA A 182 -13.95 -15.84 -1.83
CA ALA A 182 -15.13 -15.06 -2.05
C ALA A 182 -14.76 -13.91 -2.98
N ARG A 183 -15.50 -13.77 -4.07
CA ARG A 183 -15.28 -12.69 -5.04
C ARG A 183 -15.94 -11.43 -4.49
N LEU A 184 -15.14 -10.53 -3.94
CA LEU A 184 -15.57 -9.16 -3.65
C LEU A 184 -16.19 -8.55 -4.92
N THR A 185 -17.36 -7.93 -4.79
CA THR A 185 -18.05 -7.26 -5.90
C THR A 185 -18.03 -5.74 -5.72
N ALA A 186 -18.34 -5.01 -6.79
CA ALA A 186 -18.51 -3.55 -6.70
C ALA A 186 -19.62 -3.16 -5.71
N ALA A 187 -20.66 -3.98 -5.56
CA ALA A 187 -21.74 -3.75 -4.60
C ALA A 187 -21.28 -3.92 -3.15
N ASP A 188 -20.36 -4.85 -2.87
CA ASP A 188 -19.80 -5.04 -1.53
C ASP A 188 -18.90 -3.87 -1.11
N LEU A 189 -18.22 -3.25 -2.08
CA LEU A 189 -17.36 -2.09 -1.86
C LEU A 189 -18.14 -0.78 -1.71
N ALA A 190 -19.18 -0.57 -2.51
CA ALA A 190 -19.83 0.73 -2.69
C ALA A 190 -20.18 1.48 -1.38
N PRO A 191 -20.67 0.83 -0.30
CA PRO A 191 -20.98 1.53 0.95
C PRO A 191 -19.76 2.15 1.66
N TYR A 192 -18.55 1.67 1.35
CA TYR A 192 -17.31 2.01 2.05
C TYR A 192 -16.39 2.94 1.24
N LEU A 193 -16.74 3.27 0.00
CA LEU A 193 -15.94 4.16 -0.86
C LEU A 193 -16.26 5.64 -0.60
N THR A 194 -16.23 6.04 0.68
CA THR A 194 -16.66 7.38 1.16
C THR A 194 -15.49 8.29 1.51
N PHE A 195 -14.34 8.12 0.83
CA PHE A 195 -13.14 8.92 1.05
C PHE A 195 -13.35 10.37 0.61
N GLU A 196 -12.89 11.33 1.40
CA GLU A 196 -13.23 12.75 1.24
C GLU A 196 -12.48 13.41 0.07
N HIS A 197 -11.27 12.94 -0.24
CA HIS A 197 -10.37 13.61 -1.16
C HIS A 197 -10.18 12.86 -2.49
N LEU A 198 -10.93 11.77 -2.70
CA LEU A 198 -10.84 10.95 -3.90
C LEU A 198 -12.13 10.88 -4.71
N ASP A 199 -11.98 10.83 -6.03
CA ASP A 199 -12.97 10.27 -6.95
C ASP A 199 -12.63 8.79 -7.19
N ILE A 200 -13.49 7.87 -6.71
CA ILE A 200 -13.24 6.43 -6.75
C ILE A 200 -14.11 5.76 -7.82
N THR A 201 -13.48 5.03 -8.73
CA THR A 201 -14.16 4.19 -9.73
C THR A 201 -13.87 2.72 -9.46
N VAL A 202 -14.89 1.85 -9.56
CA VAL A 202 -14.72 0.40 -9.47
C VAL A 202 -14.95 -0.23 -10.84
N THR A 203 -14.01 -1.05 -11.28
CA THR A 203 -14.04 -1.80 -12.53
C THR A 203 -13.81 -3.30 -12.28
N THR A 204 -14.15 -4.11 -13.27
CA THR A 204 -13.89 -5.55 -13.30
C THR A 204 -13.05 -5.87 -14.52
N GLY A 205 -12.04 -6.74 -14.37
CA GLY A 205 -11.04 -7.02 -15.41
C GLY A 205 -10.57 -8.47 -15.45
#